data_AF-A0A6S7KDU4-F1
#
_entry.id   AF-A0A6S7KDU4-F1
#
_cell.length_a   1.000
_cell.length_b   1.000
_cell.length_c   1.000
_cell.angle_alpha   90.00
_cell.angle_beta   90.00
_cell.angle_gamma   90.00
#
_symmetry.space_group_name_H-M   'P 1'
#
loop_
_entity.id
_entity.type
_entity.pdbx_description
1 polymer ?
#
loop_
_entity_poly.entity_id
_entity_poly.type
_entity_poly.pdbx_seq_one_letter_code
_entity_poly.pdbx_strand_id
1 'polypeptide(L)'
;MRCALHGHGNFELIPKLNNLVLPHNVWCQKTESEKNSHFQKFMSTNAARKKTKTVTSTDGKLDIPGTCAVAKKPGQRKRVRAERTRTHNKRHK
;
A
#
# COMPACT_ATOMS: atom_id res chain seq x y z
N MET A 1 -10.07 24.09 -33.92
CA MET A 1 -9.66 22.68 -33.81
C MET A 1 -8.86 22.52 -32.52
N ARG A 2 -9.20 21.54 -31.68
CA ARG A 2 -8.58 21.33 -30.36
C ARG A 2 -7.24 20.62 -30.52
N CYS A 3 -6.14 21.31 -30.24
CA CYS A 3 -4.81 20.68 -30.16
C CYS A 3 -4.69 19.94 -28.84
N ALA A 4 -4.33 18.65 -28.92
CA ALA A 4 -4.11 17.80 -27.76
C ALA A 4 -3.03 18.39 -26.84
N LEU A 5 -3.21 18.21 -25.53
CA LEU A 5 -2.26 18.55 -24.48
C LEU A 5 -0.88 17.91 -24.83
N HIS A 6 0.07 18.70 -25.30
CA HIS A 6 1.45 18.27 -25.51
C HIS A 6 2.15 18.12 -24.14
N GLY A 7 1.85 17.04 -23.43
CA GLY A 7 2.51 16.67 -22.18
C GLY A 7 3.92 16.14 -22.45
N HIS A 8 4.91 17.01 -22.44
CA HIS A 8 6.32 16.63 -22.29
C HIS A 8 6.56 16.31 -20.81
N GLY A 9 6.25 15.07 -20.43
CA GLY A 9 6.67 14.50 -19.18
C GLY A 9 7.14 13.08 -19.47
N ASN A 10 8.30 12.70 -18.96
CA ASN A 10 8.62 11.28 -18.84
C ASN A 10 7.60 10.69 -17.87
N PHE A 11 6.50 10.16 -18.42
CA PHE A 11 5.59 9.31 -17.67
C PHE A 11 6.33 7.99 -17.42
N GLU A 12 7.36 8.05 -16.57
CA GLU A 12 7.88 6.86 -15.96
C GLU A 12 6.74 6.27 -15.17
N LEU A 13 6.27 5.10 -15.63
CA LEU A 13 5.49 4.25 -14.76
C LEU A 13 6.28 4.12 -13.46
N ILE A 14 5.62 4.44 -12.34
CA ILE A 14 6.19 4.25 -11.01
C ILE A 14 6.83 2.87 -11.02
N PRO A 15 8.12 2.69 -10.66
CA PRO A 15 8.86 1.43 -10.83
C PRO A 15 8.13 0.20 -10.29
N LYS A 16 7.21 0.40 -9.34
CA LYS A 16 6.31 -0.60 -8.75
C LYS A 16 5.34 -1.25 -9.74
N LEU A 17 5.00 -0.59 -10.84
CA LEU A 17 4.07 -1.07 -11.86
C LEU A 17 4.78 -1.77 -13.03
N ASN A 18 6.11 -1.82 -13.05
CA ASN A 18 6.88 -2.49 -14.10
C ASN A 18 6.49 -3.97 -14.25
N ASN A 19 6.10 -4.63 -13.15
CA ASN A 19 5.66 -6.03 -13.15
C ASN A 19 4.30 -6.27 -13.83
N LEU A 20 3.58 -5.20 -14.17
CA LEU A 20 2.29 -5.24 -14.85
C LEU A 20 2.39 -4.71 -16.29
N VAL A 21 3.60 -4.39 -16.75
CA VAL A 21 3.81 -3.96 -18.13
C VAL A 21 3.66 -5.18 -19.03
N LEU A 22 2.76 -5.06 -20.01
CA LEU A 22 2.60 -6.02 -21.09
C LEU A 22 2.88 -5.33 -22.42
N PRO A 23 3.75 -5.89 -23.29
CA PRO A 23 3.92 -5.37 -24.63
C PRO A 23 2.64 -5.61 -25.45
N HIS A 24 2.36 -4.71 -26.39
CA HIS A 24 1.09 -4.66 -27.13
C HIS A 24 0.76 -5.96 -27.88
N ASN A 25 1.76 -6.58 -28.49
CA ASN A 25 1.62 -7.87 -29.18
C ASN A 25 1.07 -8.97 -28.26
N VAL A 26 1.57 -9.05 -27.02
CA VAL A 26 1.11 -10.01 -26.02
C VAL A 26 -0.30 -9.68 -25.55
N TRP A 27 -0.67 -8.39 -25.47
CA TRP A 27 -2.03 -7.98 -25.12
C TRP A 27 -3.06 -8.39 -26.19
N CYS A 28 -2.72 -8.23 -27.47
CA CYS A 28 -3.60 -8.61 -28.58
C CYS A 28 -3.90 -10.11 -28.62
N GLN A 29 -2.92 -10.94 -28.26
CA GLN A 29 -3.04 -12.41 -28.27
C GLN A 29 -3.87 -12.97 -27.12
N LYS A 30 -4.16 -12.16 -26.08
CA LYS A 30 -4.93 -12.60 -24.92
C LYS A 30 -6.43 -12.63 -25.19
N THR A 31 -7.08 -13.59 -24.55
CA THR A 31 -8.54 -13.69 -24.48
C THR A 31 -9.15 -12.59 -23.62
N GLU A 32 -10.44 -12.32 -23.79
CA GLU A 32 -11.19 -11.31 -23.02
C GLU A 32 -11.08 -11.54 -21.49
N SER A 33 -11.16 -12.80 -21.07
CA SER A 33 -11.08 -13.20 -19.66
C SER A 33 -9.69 -12.91 -19.05
N GLU A 34 -8.62 -13.18 -19.80
CA GLU A 34 -7.25 -12.89 -19.39
C GLU A 34 -6.97 -11.39 -19.33
N LYS A 35 -7.53 -10.61 -20.25
CA LYS A 35 -7.47 -9.15 -20.24
C LYS A 35 -8.16 -8.60 -18.98
N ASN A 36 -9.34 -9.10 -18.65
CA ASN A 36 -10.07 -8.73 -17.44
C ASN A 36 -9.30 -9.11 -16.16
N SER A 37 -8.73 -10.31 -16.10
CA SER A 37 -7.89 -10.73 -14.97
C SER A 37 -6.69 -9.79 -14.77
N HIS A 38 -6.02 -9.43 -15.86
CA HIS A 38 -4.89 -8.51 -15.82
C HIS A 38 -5.30 -7.10 -15.35
N PHE A 39 -6.46 -6.61 -15.82
CA PHE A 39 -7.02 -5.34 -15.37
C PHE A 39 -7.36 -5.35 -13.87
N GLN A 40 -7.98 -6.42 -13.36
CA GLN A 40 -8.27 -6.57 -11.93
C GLN A 40 -6.99 -6.60 -11.07
N LYS A 41 -5.92 -7.22 -11.57
CA LYS A 41 -4.60 -7.20 -10.92
C LYS A 41 -4.00 -5.79 -10.87
N PHE A 42 -4.16 -5.01 -11.93
CA PHE A 42 -3.76 -3.60 -11.95
C PHE A 42 -4.58 -2.75 -10.97
N MET A 43 -5.90 -2.95 -10.88
CA MET A 43 -6.75 -2.22 -9.94
C MET A 43 -6.43 -2.57 -8.48
N SER A 44 -6.16 -3.84 -8.18
CA SER A 44 -5.83 -4.29 -6.82
C SER A 44 -4.45 -3.85 -6.33
N THR A 45 -3.47 -3.70 -7.23
CA THR A 45 -2.15 -3.15 -6.87
C THR A 45 -2.20 -1.66 -6.54
N ASN A 46 -3.08 -0.90 -7.19
CA ASN A 46 -3.36 0.49 -6.82
C ASN A 46 -4.22 0.62 -5.55
N ALA A 47 -4.99 -0.40 -5.19
CA ALA A 47 -5.70 -0.48 -3.91
C ALA A 47 -4.74 -0.63 -2.70
N ALA A 48 -3.42 -0.72 -2.93
CA ALA A 48 -2.39 -0.67 -1.88
C ALA A 48 -2.21 0.70 -1.22
N ARG A 49 -3.12 1.67 -1.43
CA ARG A 49 -3.35 2.73 -0.43
C ARG A 49 -4.05 2.12 0.79
N LYS A 50 -3.26 1.33 1.52
CA LYS A 50 -3.39 0.92 2.92
C LYS A 50 -4.84 0.64 3.35
N LYS A 51 -5.12 -0.62 3.63
CA LYS A 51 -5.96 -0.96 4.79
C LYS A 51 -5.30 -0.31 6.01
N THR A 52 -5.57 0.97 6.24
CA THR A 52 -5.45 1.60 7.56
C THR A 52 -6.27 0.70 8.44
N LYS A 53 -5.65 0.00 9.40
CA LYS A 53 -6.40 -0.79 10.39
C LYS A 53 -7.43 0.16 10.97
N THR A 54 -8.70 -0.02 10.62
CA THR A 54 -9.77 0.84 11.08
C THR A 54 -9.92 0.59 12.57
N VAL A 55 -9.95 1.66 13.36
CA VAL A 55 -10.30 1.59 14.77
C VAL A 55 -11.79 1.85 14.84
N THR A 56 -12.54 0.81 15.19
CA THR A 56 -13.99 0.87 15.38
C THR A 56 -14.27 1.39 16.79
N SER A 57 -15.25 2.28 16.93
CA SER A 57 -15.75 2.72 18.24
C SER A 57 -16.33 1.55 19.01
N THR A 58 -16.37 1.64 20.34
CA THR A 58 -16.98 0.62 21.22
C THR A 58 -18.42 0.30 20.84
N ASP A 59 -19.15 1.29 20.31
CA ASP A 59 -20.55 1.14 19.93
C ASP A 59 -20.72 0.64 18.49
N GLY A 60 -19.63 0.41 17.75
CA GLY A 60 -19.66 -0.11 16.38
C GLY A 60 -20.15 0.86 15.29
N LYS A 61 -20.51 2.09 15.67
CA LYS A 61 -21.16 3.06 14.76
C LYS A 61 -20.18 3.90 13.94
N LEU A 62 -18.90 3.91 14.31
CA LEU A 62 -17.91 4.76 13.68
C LEU A 62 -16.60 4.00 13.46
N ASP A 63 -16.15 3.98 12.22
CA ASP A 63 -14.87 3.42 11.80
C ASP A 63 -13.92 4.54 11.38
N ILE A 64 -12.80 4.67 12.09
CA ILE A 64 -11.77 5.68 11.79
C ILE A 64 -10.54 4.98 11.20
N PRO A 65 -10.01 5.43 10.05
CA PRO A 65 -8.79 4.85 9.49
C PRO A 65 -7.60 5.05 10.45
N GLY A 66 -7.02 3.95 10.94
CA GLY A 66 -5.87 3.99 11.83
C GLY A 66 -4.60 4.52 11.15
N THR A 67 -3.83 5.31 11.88
CA THR A 67 -2.56 5.86 11.41
C THR A 67 -1.46 4.78 11.38
N CYS A 68 -0.43 4.96 10.54
CA CYS A 68 0.70 4.04 10.51
C CYS A 68 1.47 4.07 11.85
N ALA A 69 1.46 2.95 12.58
CA ALA A 69 2.17 2.78 13.86
C ALA A 69 3.69 3.03 13.80
N VAL A 70 4.27 3.03 12.58
CA VAL A 70 5.72 3.17 12.35
C VAL A 70 6.17 4.63 12.21
N ALA A 71 5.26 5.60 12.17
CA ALA A 71 5.61 7.02 12.04
C ALA A 71 6.21 7.58 13.34
N LYS A 72 7.44 7.17 13.67
CA LYS A 72 8.27 7.89 14.64
C LYS A 72 8.68 9.21 14.01
N LYS A 73 8.56 10.30 14.76
CA LYS A 73 9.12 11.58 14.33
C LYS A 73 10.64 11.41 14.15
N PRO A 74 11.27 12.05 13.14
CA PRO A 74 12.71 12.09 13.05
C PRO A 74 13.33 12.54 14.39
N GLY A 75 14.28 11.76 14.92
CA GLY A 75 14.91 12.02 16.22
C GLY A 75 14.20 11.42 17.46
N GLN A 76 13.05 10.76 17.31
CA GLN A 76 12.34 10.15 18.44
C GLN A 76 13.09 8.92 18.99
N ARG A 77 13.92 9.12 20.02
CA ARG A 77 14.62 8.05 20.76
C ARG A 77 13.63 7.29 21.67
N LYS A 78 13.70 5.95 21.64
CA LYS A 78 12.94 5.09 22.57
C LYS A 78 13.54 5.24 23.97
N ARG A 79 12.75 5.69 24.96
CA ARG A 79 13.19 5.76 26.35
C ARG A 79 13.44 4.35 26.90
N VAL A 80 14.46 4.20 27.75
CA VAL A 80 14.69 2.96 28.49
C VAL A 80 13.53 2.76 29.48
N ARG A 81 12.94 1.56 29.51
CA ARG A 81 11.90 1.24 30.49
C ARG A 81 12.51 1.16 31.90
N ALA A 82 11.84 1.78 32.87
CA ALA A 82 12.19 1.70 34.28
C ALA A 82 12.18 0.24 34.76
N GLU A 83 13.10 -0.09 35.66
CA GLU A 83 13.33 -1.45 36.16
C GLU A 83 12.07 -2.09 36.77
N ARG A 84 11.30 -1.30 37.53
CA ARG A 84 10.00 -1.70 38.10
C ARG A 84 8.97 -2.19 37.08
N THR A 85 9.12 -1.84 35.80
CA THR A 85 8.18 -2.20 34.72
C THR A 85 8.75 -3.21 33.73
N ARG A 86 9.93 -3.78 34.03
CA ARG A 86 10.52 -4.83 33.19
C ARG A 86 9.94 -6.19 33.59
N THR A 87 9.29 -6.85 32.66
CA THR A 87 8.93 -8.27 32.80
C THR A 87 10.18 -9.11 32.55
N HIS A 88 10.65 -9.82 33.58
CA HIS A 88 11.69 -10.82 33.42
C HIS A 88 11.06 -12.10 32.87
N ASN A 89 11.39 -12.45 31.62
CA ASN A 89 11.01 -13.74 31.08
C ASN A 89 11.77 -14.83 31.86
N LYS A 90 11.05 -15.67 32.60
CA LYS A 90 11.64 -16.87 33.21
C LYS A 90 12.10 -17.77 32.07
N ARG A 91 13.41 -18.10 32.04
CA ARG A 91 13.92 -19.14 31.14
C ARG A 91 13.24 -20.45 31.52
N HIS A 92 12.50 -21.06 30.61
CA HIS A 92 12.06 -22.44 30.77
C HIS A 92 13.33 -23.32 30.84
N LYS A 93 13.43 -24.09 31.92
CA LYS A 93 14.40 -25.19 32.06
C LYS A 93 13.83 -26.43 31.40
#